data_AF-A0A4Q7E7N3-F1
#
_entry.id   AF-A0A4Q7E7N3-F1
#
_cell.length_a   1.000
_cell.length_b   1.000
_cell.length_c   1.000
_cell.angle_alpha   90.00
_cell.angle_beta   90.00
_cell.angle_gamma   90.00
#
_symmetry.space_group_name_H-M   'P 1'
#
loop_
_entity.id
_entity.type
_entity.pdbx_description
1 polymer ?
#
loop_
_entity_poly.entity_id
_entity_poly.type
_entity_poly.pdbx_seq_one_letter_code
_entity_poly.pdbx_strand_id
1 'polypeptide(L)'
;MRIQADVGTLDILGHLILWFILILITFGIGAFFFPYSFSKFIINRSKVIDDNGNPRQMVCHTDIFGNIGHVILWIIISIITLGLGYAFYFYKVWNYSLNNTTIE
;
A
#
# COMPACT_ATOMS: atom_id res chain seq x y z
N MET A 1 -2.28 4.77 -23.72
CA MET A 1 -1.71 3.94 -22.64
C MET A 1 -2.79 3.54 -21.65
N ARG A 2 -2.67 2.38 -21.01
CA ARG A 2 -3.57 1.94 -19.92
C ARG A 2 -2.81 1.21 -18.82
N ILE A 3 -3.33 1.22 -17.60
CA ILE A 3 -2.82 0.39 -16.50
C ILE A 3 -3.58 -0.93 -16.48
N GLN A 4 -2.86 -2.04 -16.37
CA GLN A 4 -3.42 -3.37 -16.18
C GLN A 4 -2.83 -3.97 -14.89
N ALA A 5 -3.70 -4.34 -13.96
CA ALA A 5 -3.31 -5.03 -12.73
C ALA A 5 -3.58 -6.53 -12.88
N ASP A 6 -2.61 -7.37 -12.51
CA ASP A 6 -2.76 -8.82 -12.46
C ASP A 6 -2.57 -9.30 -11.03
N VAL A 7 -3.70 -9.39 -10.31
CA VAL A 7 -3.71 -9.72 -8.89
C VAL A 7 -4.64 -10.91 -8.68
N GLY A 8 -4.05 -12.08 -8.46
CA GLY A 8 -4.79 -13.32 -8.24
C GLY A 8 -5.52 -13.33 -6.91
N THR A 9 -6.72 -13.91 -6.87
CA THR A 9 -7.55 -14.02 -5.65
C THR A 9 -6.81 -14.72 -4.50
N LEU A 10 -6.00 -15.74 -4.81
CA LEU A 10 -5.20 -16.45 -3.82
C LEU A 10 -4.09 -15.58 -3.23
N ASP A 11 -3.46 -14.71 -4.03
CA ASP A 11 -2.44 -13.78 -3.53
C ASP A 11 -3.08 -12.74 -2.60
N ILE A 12 -4.27 -12.24 -2.95
CA ILE A 12 -5.05 -11.32 -2.11
C ILE A 12 -5.36 -12.00 -0.78
N LEU A 13 -5.87 -13.23 -0.81
CA LEU A 13 -6.22 -13.98 0.39
C LEU A 13 -5.00 -14.21 1.29
N GLY A 14 -3.87 -14.66 0.72
CA GLY A 14 -2.63 -14.85 1.46
C GLY A 14 -2.13 -13.55 2.09
N HIS A 15 -2.17 -12.45 1.34
CA HIS A 15 -1.78 -11.13 1.84
C HIS A 15 -2.68 -10.65 2.99
N LEU A 16 -4.01 -10.83 2.87
CA LEU A 16 -4.96 -10.46 3.92
C LEU A 16 -4.78 -11.31 5.19
N ILE A 17 -4.60 -12.62 5.06
CA ILE A 17 -4.38 -13.51 6.20
C ILE A 17 -3.09 -13.13 6.94
N LEU A 18 -1.99 -12.91 6.21
CA LEU A 18 -0.73 -12.50 6.78
C LEU A 18 -0.87 -11.21 7.58
N TRP A 19 -1.47 -10.18 6.99
CA TRP A 19 -1.62 -8.88 7.65
C TRP A 19 -2.63 -8.91 8.79
N PHE A 20 -3.69 -9.71 8.69
CA PHE A 20 -4.62 -9.92 9.80
C PHE A 20 -3.90 -10.51 11.02
N ILE A 21 -3.07 -11.53 10.83
CA ILE A 21 -2.26 -12.12 11.91
C ILE A 21 -1.30 -11.07 12.48
N LEU A 22 -0.59 -10.33 11.62
CA LEU A 22 0.33 -9.27 12.06
C LEU A 22 -0.37 -8.18 12.88
N ILE A 23 -1.57 -7.77 12.48
CA ILE A 23 -2.38 -6.79 13.21
C ILE A 23 -2.75 -7.33 14.60
N LEU A 24 -3.16 -8.60 14.71
CA LEU A 24 -3.50 -9.21 15.98
C LEU A 24 -2.31 -9.30 16.94
N ILE A 25 -1.17 -9.81 16.48
CA ILE A 25 0.02 -9.98 17.34
C ILE A 25 0.65 -8.64 17.75
N THR A 26 0.45 -7.58 16.96
CA THR A 26 0.96 -6.23 17.25
C THR A 26 -0.07 -5.33 17.92
N PHE A 27 -1.22 -5.86 18.35
CA PHE A 27 -2.30 -5.10 18.98
C PHE A 27 -2.76 -3.88 18.16
N GLY A 28 -2.88 -4.04 16.84
CA GLY A 28 -3.35 -2.99 15.94
C GLY A 28 -2.25 -2.12 15.32
N ILE A 29 -1.02 -2.14 15.82
CA ILE A 29 0.08 -1.32 15.27
C ILE A 29 0.36 -1.68 13.81
N GLY A 30 0.31 -2.98 13.46
CA GLY A 30 0.46 -3.48 12.10
C GLY A 30 -0.55 -2.87 11.11
N ALA A 31 -1.71 -2.39 11.58
CA ALA A 31 -2.72 -1.78 10.71
C ALA A 31 -2.19 -0.50 10.06
N PHE A 32 -1.25 0.21 10.70
CA PHE A 32 -0.67 1.41 10.12
C PHE A 32 0.38 1.10 9.04
N PHE A 33 0.94 -0.11 9.02
CA PHE A 33 1.89 -0.55 7.98
C PHE A 33 1.20 -1.27 6.82
N PHE A 34 0.01 -1.83 7.07
CA PHE A 34 -0.79 -2.51 6.04
C PHE A 34 -1.03 -1.66 4.78
N PRO A 35 -1.43 -0.37 4.84
CA PRO A 35 -1.66 0.44 3.65
C PRO A 35 -0.42 0.55 2.73
N TYR A 36 0.79 0.60 3.30
CA TYR A 36 2.02 0.63 2.51
C TYR A 36 2.24 -0.70 1.78
N SER A 37 2.07 -1.80 2.50
CA SER A 37 2.20 -3.14 1.95
C SER A 37 1.16 -3.41 0.87
N PHE A 38 -0.09 -3.04 1.13
CA PHE A 38 -1.20 -3.12 0.19
C PHE A 38 -0.93 -2.31 -1.08
N SER A 39 -0.54 -1.04 -0.94
CA SER A 39 -0.25 -0.16 -2.08
C SER A 39 0.87 -0.73 -2.94
N LYS A 40 1.98 -1.13 -2.31
CA LYS A 40 3.13 -1.75 -3.00
C LYS A 40 2.76 -3.08 -3.65
N PHE A 41 1.95 -3.90 -2.99
CA PHE A 41 1.49 -5.20 -3.50
C PHE A 41 0.70 -5.08 -4.80
N ILE A 42 -0.22 -4.11 -4.89
CA ILE A 42 -1.02 -3.86 -6.08
C ILE A 42 -0.18 -3.22 -7.19
N ILE A 43 0.61 -2.19 -6.87
CA ILE A 43 1.41 -1.45 -7.86
C ILE A 43 2.45 -2.37 -8.50
N ASN A 44 3.18 -3.18 -7.71
CA ASN A 44 4.20 -4.10 -8.23
C ASN A 44 3.60 -5.26 -9.04
N ARG A 45 2.29 -5.47 -9.00
CA ARG A 45 1.57 -6.44 -9.84
C ARG A 45 0.84 -5.77 -11.01
N SER A 46 1.11 -4.50 -11.23
CA SER A 46 0.48 -3.70 -12.26
C SER A 46 1.50 -3.28 -13.31
N LYS A 47 1.03 -3.19 -14.56
CA LYS A 47 1.83 -2.86 -15.74
C LYS A 47 1.16 -1.73 -16.51
N VAL A 48 1.96 -0.86 -17.12
CA VAL A 48 1.50 0.12 -18.08
C VAL A 48 1.64 -0.48 -19.47
N ILE A 49 0.54 -0.55 -20.20
CA ILE A 49 0.54 -0.91 -21.62
C ILE A 49 0.74 0.38 -22.41
N ASP A 50 1.86 0.48 -23.13
CA ASP A 50 2.17 1.64 -23.96
C ASP A 50 1.26 1.72 -25.20
N ASP A 51 1.38 2.78 -25.98
CA ASP A 51 0.54 2.97 -27.18
C ASP A 51 0.85 1.95 -28.30
N ASN A 52 2.00 1.29 -28.22
CA ASN A 52 2.39 0.20 -29.12
C ASN A 52 1.95 -1.18 -28.61
N GLY A 53 1.30 -1.25 -27.45
CA GLY A 53 0.86 -2.48 -26.81
C GLY A 53 1.92 -3.20 -25.97
N ASN A 54 3.12 -2.65 -25.80
CA ASN A 54 4.16 -3.28 -25.01
C ASN A 54 3.90 -3.07 -23.50
N PRO A 55 3.98 -4.14 -22.69
CA PRO A 55 3.86 -4.03 -21.25
C PRO A 55 5.15 -3.49 -20.63
N ARG A 56 5.03 -2.48 -19.79
CA ARG A 56 6.10 -1.97 -18.91
C ARG A 56 5.71 -2.14 -17.46
N GLN A 57 6.61 -2.65 -16.64
CA GLN A 57 6.35 -3.02 -15.25
C GLN A 57 6.34 -1.78 -14.38
N MET A 58 5.38 -1.66 -13.46
CA MET A 58 5.46 -0.65 -12.41
C MET A 58 6.23 -1.19 -11.21
N VAL A 59 7.16 -0.39 -10.70
CA VAL A 59 8.01 -0.74 -9.56
C VAL A 59 7.88 0.36 -8.51
N CYS A 60 7.27 0.01 -7.38
CA CYS A 60 7.09 0.90 -6.24
C CYS A 60 8.29 0.78 -5.29
N HIS A 61 9.04 1.88 -5.17
CA HIS A 61 10.22 2.01 -4.31
C HIS A 61 9.88 2.42 -2.88
N THR A 62 8.59 2.45 -2.53
CA THR A 62 8.17 2.78 -1.18
C THR A 62 8.75 1.78 -0.19
N ASP A 63 9.48 2.31 0.78
CA ASP A 63 9.89 1.58 1.96
C ASP A 63 8.79 1.66 3.03
N ILE A 64 8.38 0.50 3.53
CA ILE A 64 7.35 0.35 4.57
C ILE A 64 7.82 1.02 5.88
N PHE A 65 9.13 1.12 6.10
CA PHE A 65 9.73 1.75 7.28
C PHE A 65 10.31 3.14 7.02
N GLY A 66 10.50 3.51 5.75
CA GLY A 66 11.15 4.77 5.35
C GLY A 66 10.41 6.03 5.79
N ASN A 67 9.13 5.91 6.18
CA ASN A 67 8.31 7.04 6.63
C ASN A 67 7.70 6.85 8.03
N ILE A 68 8.51 6.38 8.97
CA ILE A 68 8.14 6.19 10.38
C ILE A 68 7.55 7.47 11.02
N GLY A 69 8.08 8.65 10.68
CA GLY A 69 7.52 9.92 11.17
C GLY A 69 6.09 10.16 10.70
N HIS A 70 5.77 9.83 9.45
CA HIS A 70 4.40 9.92 8.94
C HIS A 70 3.47 8.92 9.61
N VAL A 71 3.93 7.67 9.82
CA VAL A 71 3.17 6.64 10.53
C VAL A 71 2.81 7.10 11.94
N ILE A 72 3.79 7.58 12.72
CA ILE A 72 3.58 8.03 14.09
C ILE A 72 2.58 9.19 14.15
N LEU A 73 2.70 10.17 13.25
CA LEU A 73 1.77 11.30 13.19
C LEU A 73 0.32 10.82 12.96
N TRP A 74 0.11 9.88 12.04
CA TRP A 74 -1.21 9.36 11.74
C TRP A 74 -1.77 8.41 12.80
N ILE A 75 -0.91 7.73 13.55
CA ILE A 75 -1.33 7.00 14.76
C ILE A 75 -1.97 7.98 15.75
N ILE A 76 -1.28 9.08 16.05
CA ILE A 76 -1.77 10.09 17.00
C ILE A 76 -3.10 10.69 16.51
N ILE A 77 -3.17 11.10 15.24
CA ILE A 77 -4.40 11.64 14.64
C ILE A 77 -5.52 10.61 14.73
N SER A 78 -5.26 9.35 14.39
CA SER A 78 -6.26 8.29 14.45
C SER A 78 -6.77 8.06 15.87
N ILE A 79 -5.90 8.10 16.89
CA ILE A 79 -6.33 7.98 18.28
C ILE A 79 -7.21 9.16 18.69
N ILE A 80 -6.79 10.40 18.42
CA ILE A 80 -7.53 11.62 18.77
C ILE A 80 -8.91 11.67 18.08
N THR A 81 -8.98 11.15 16.85
CA THR A 81 -10.20 11.14 16.02
C THR A 81 -11.00 9.84 16.14
N LEU A 82 -10.68 8.97 17.10
CA LEU A 82 -11.35 7.67 17.31
C LEU A 82 -11.40 6.78 16.04
N GLY A 83 -10.32 6.80 15.26
CA GLY A 83 -10.11 5.99 14.06
C GLY A 83 -10.46 6.69 12.75
N LEU A 84 -11.15 7.85 12.77
CA LEU A 84 -11.52 8.55 11.52
C LEU A 84 -10.27 9.00 10.72
N GLY A 85 -9.20 9.39 11.41
CA GLY A 85 -7.93 9.73 10.79
C GLY A 85 -7.33 8.61 9.94
N TYR A 86 -7.61 7.35 10.28
CA TYR A 86 -7.10 6.20 9.55
C TYR A 86 -7.64 6.13 8.11
N ALA A 87 -8.89 6.55 7.89
CA ALA A 87 -9.46 6.60 6.55
C ALA A 87 -8.67 7.56 5.65
N PHE A 88 -8.34 8.76 6.14
CA PHE A 88 -7.51 9.73 5.41
C PHE A 88 -6.07 9.25 5.22
N TYR A 89 -5.51 8.62 6.25
CA TYR A 89 -4.19 8.03 6.22
C TYR A 89 -4.04 7.04 5.05
N PHE A 90 -5.03 6.17 4.85
CA PHE A 90 -5.03 5.18 3.77
C PHE A 90 -4.83 5.84 2.38
N TYR A 91 -5.60 6.91 2.08
CA TYR A 91 -5.45 7.66 0.84
C TYR A 91 -4.08 8.35 0.72
N LYS A 92 -3.56 8.88 1.82
CA LYS A 92 -2.26 9.55 1.83
C LYS A 92 -1.11 8.58 1.56
N VAL A 93 -1.18 7.36 2.11
CA VAL A 93 -0.21 6.31 1.83
C VAL A 93 -0.28 5.87 0.36
N TRP A 94 -1.48 5.67 -0.18
CA TRP A 94 -1.64 5.31 -1.59
C TRP A 94 -1.02 6.36 -2.53
N ASN A 95 -1.29 7.65 -2.28
CA ASN A 95 -0.68 8.76 -3.02
C ASN A 95 0.85 8.77 -2.88
N TYR A 96 1.38 8.57 -1.67
CA TYR A 96 2.81 8.47 -1.46
C TYR A 96 3.42 7.31 -2.26
N SER A 97 2.78 6.14 -2.27
CA SER A 97 3.27 4.99 -3.02
C SER A 97 3.30 5.20 -4.53
N LEU A 98 2.25 5.79 -5.09
CA LEU A 98 2.23 6.13 -6.51
C LEU A 98 3.32 7.14 -6.90
N ASN A 99 3.54 8.16 -6.08
CA ASN A 99 4.59 9.17 -6.33
C ASN A 99 6.02 8.60 -6.22
N ASN A 100 6.18 7.44 -5.58
CA ASN A 100 7.45 6.72 -5.48
C ASN A 100 7.48 5.47 -6.37
N THR A 101 6.71 5.46 -7.46
CA THR A 101 6.66 4.37 -8.43
C THR A 101 7.33 4.78 -9.74
N THR A 102 8.18 3.92 -10.28
CA THR A 102 8.77 4.06 -11.62
C THR A 102 8.19 3.03 -12.58
N ILE A 103 8.32 3.29 -13.87
CA ILE A 103 7.95 2.35 -14.94
C ILE A 103 9.25 1.82 -15.54
N GLU A 104 9.42 0.51 -15.54
CA GLU A 104 10.58 -0.24 -16.05
C GLU A 104 10.20 -1.14 -17.24
#